data_AF-A0A520C4T5-F1
#
_entry.id   AF-A0A520C4T5-F1
#
_cell.length_a   1.000
_cell.length_b   1.000
_cell.length_c   1.000
_cell.angle_alpha   90.00
_cell.angle_beta   90.00
_cell.angle_gamma   90.00
#
_symmetry.space_group_name_H-M   'P 1'
#
loop_
_entity.id
_entity.type
_entity.pdbx_description
1 polymer ?
#
loop_
_entity_poly.entity_id
_entity_poly.type
_entity_poly.pdbx_seq_one_letter_code
_entity_poly.pdbx_strand_id
1 'polypeptide(L)'
;MANFCILLNVATYRYVFEPFLRRRHLIMPVLFMGNKVAVYICRKSVVELLQGMMLGEIDGNSEVVSAFNTKQIVGHPYSLKTGGYIQRNSFLFSN
;
A
#
# COMPACT_ATOMS: atom_id res chain seq x y z
N MET A 1 -15.37 6.51 -6.83
CA MET A 1 -14.77 5.18 -6.54
C MET A 1 -13.54 5.40 -5.67
N ALA A 2 -13.53 4.94 -4.42
CA ALA A 2 -12.46 5.24 -3.48
C ALA A 2 -11.23 4.36 -3.74
N ASN A 3 -10.04 4.97 -3.74
CA ASN A 3 -8.77 4.26 -3.72
C ASN A 3 -8.17 4.34 -2.33
N PHE A 4 -7.33 3.37 -1.98
CA PHE A 4 -6.72 3.27 -0.67
C PHE A 4 -5.21 3.28 -0.80
N CYS A 5 -4.55 3.82 0.21
CA CYS A 5 -3.11 3.75 0.36
C CYS A 5 -2.77 3.19 1.73
N ILE A 6 -1.85 2.24 1.76
CA ILE A 6 -1.21 1.78 2.99
C ILE A 6 0.27 2.16 2.94
N LEU A 7 0.82 2.52 4.09
CA LEU A 7 2.23 2.85 4.24
C LEU A 7 2.91 1.73 5.01
N LEU A 8 3.97 1.19 4.42
CA LEU A 8 4.81 0.15 5.02
C LEU A 8 6.26 0.64 5.08
N ASN A 9 7.03 0.18 6.05
CA ASN A 9 8.46 0.29 6.03
C ASN A 9 9.01 -0.53 4.85
N VAL A 10 10.13 -0.09 4.25
CA VAL A 10 10.77 -0.78 3.12
C VAL A 10 11.09 -2.23 3.45
N ALA A 11 11.57 -2.51 4.66
CA ALA A 11 11.87 -3.87 5.09
C ALA A 11 10.60 -4.73 5.11
N THR A 12 9.53 -4.23 5.73
CA THR A 12 8.24 -4.93 5.84
C THR A 12 7.61 -5.15 4.47
N TYR A 13 7.69 -4.17 3.58
CA TYR A 13 7.26 -4.34 2.20
C TYR A 13 8.05 -5.46 1.51
N ARG A 14 9.38 -5.41 1.48
CA ARG A 14 10.21 -6.35 0.71
C ARG A 14 10.21 -7.78 1.23
N TYR A 15 10.18 -7.96 2.55
CA TYR A 15 10.37 -9.29 3.16
C TYR A 15 9.05 -9.97 3.52
N VAL A 16 7.95 -9.23 3.61
CA VAL A 16 6.66 -9.77 4.08
C VAL A 16 5.58 -9.54 3.04
N PHE A 17 5.33 -8.29 2.66
CA PHE A 17 4.17 -7.95 1.84
C PHE A 17 4.37 -8.25 0.35
N GLU A 18 5.52 -7.91 -0.23
CA GLU A 18 5.86 -8.21 -1.63
C GLU A 18 5.89 -9.72 -1.90
N PRO A 19 6.52 -10.58 -1.08
CA PRO A 19 6.44 -12.03 -1.25
C PRO A 19 5.01 -12.56 -1.20
N PHE A 20 4.18 -12.05 -0.28
CA PHE A 20 2.76 -12.41 -0.20
C PHE A 20 2.01 -12.07 -1.50
N LEU A 21 2.24 -10.88 -2.06
CA LEU A 21 1.66 -10.47 -3.34
C LEU A 21 2.14 -11.34 -4.51
N ARG A 22 3.46 -11.62 -4.57
CA ARG A 22 4.08 -12.42 -5.65
C ARG A 22 3.56 -13.85 -5.68
N ARG A 23 3.41 -14.52 -4.52
CA ARG A 23 2.84 -15.88 -4.43
C ARG A 23 1.42 -15.96 -5.00
N ARG A 24 0.70 -14.84 -5.01
CA ARG A 24 -0.69 -14.73 -5.49
C ARG A 24 -0.79 -14.10 -6.88
N HIS A 25 0.34 -13.85 -7.54
CA HIS A 25 0.39 -13.13 -8.82
C HIS A 25 -0.34 -11.77 -8.79
N LEU A 26 -0.36 -11.11 -7.64
CA LEU A 26 -0.98 -9.80 -7.46
C LEU A 26 0.05 -8.70 -7.77
N ILE A 27 -0.31 -7.77 -8.65
CA ILE A 27 0.50 -6.61 -8.99
C ILE A 27 -0.18 -5.38 -8.39
N MET A 28 0.52 -4.72 -7.46
CA MET A 28 0.04 -3.49 -6.81
C MET A 28 0.97 -2.32 -7.18
N PRO A 29 0.43 -1.15 -7.53
CA PRO A 29 1.24 0.05 -7.68
C PRO A 29 1.88 0.44 -6.35
N VAL A 30 3.18 0.71 -6.38
CA VAL A 30 3.95 1.11 -5.20
C VAL A 30 4.83 2.33 -5.47
N LEU A 31 5.05 3.13 -4.44
CA LEU A 31 5.95 4.29 -4.46
C LEU A 31 6.92 4.21 -3.28
N PHE A 32 8.22 4.16 -3.59
CA PHE A 32 9.28 4.19 -2.58
C PHE A 32 9.54 5.64 -2.14
N MET A 33 9.43 5.90 -0.84
CA MET A 33 9.59 7.21 -0.21
C MET A 33 10.64 7.11 0.91
N GLY A 34 11.91 6.93 0.54
CA GLY A 34 13.00 6.76 1.50
C GLY A 34 12.88 5.43 2.27
N ASN A 35 12.59 5.49 3.57
CA ASN A 35 12.40 4.31 4.42
C ASN A 35 10.97 3.75 4.41
N LYS A 36 10.05 4.38 3.68
CA LYS A 36 8.66 3.91 3.54
C LYS A 36 8.32 3.56 2.10
N VAL A 37 7.29 2.73 1.94
CA VAL A 37 6.69 2.32 0.68
C VAL A 37 5.20 2.57 0.80
N ALA A 38 4.67 3.40 -0.09
CA ALA A 38 3.24 3.57 -0.27
C ALA A 38 2.74 2.52 -1.25
N VAL A 39 1.77 1.70 -0.83
CA VAL A 39 1.11 0.72 -1.69
C VAL A 39 -0.30 1.20 -1.97
N TYR A 40 -0.64 1.34 -3.25
CA TYR A 40 -1.96 1.78 -3.69
C TYR A 40 -2.85 0.59 -3.98
N ILE A 41 -4.05 0.59 -3.41
CA ILE A 41 -5.04 -0.48 -3.56
C ILE A 41 -6.30 0.14 -4.15
N CYS A 42 -6.68 -0.32 -5.34
CA CYS A 42 -7.91 0.08 -5.98
C CYS A 42 -9.09 -0.73 -5.43
N ARG A 43 -10.19 -0.05 -5.10
CA ARG A 43 -11.47 -0.63 -4.61
C ARG A 43 -11.40 -1.20 -3.19
N LYS A 44 -12.49 -0.97 -2.45
CA LYS A 44 -12.66 -1.43 -1.06
C LYS A 44 -12.65 -2.96 -0.95
N SER A 45 -13.26 -3.65 -1.91
CA SER A 45 -13.34 -5.11 -1.91
C SER A 45 -11.97 -5.79 -2.00
N VAL A 46 -10.99 -5.17 -2.69
CA VAL A 46 -9.63 -5.71 -2.77
C VAL A 46 -8.90 -5.55 -1.45
N VAL A 47 -9.12 -4.44 -0.75
CA VAL A 47 -8.58 -4.23 0.61
C VAL A 47 -9.12 -5.28 1.58
N GLU A 48 -10.43 -5.50 1.58
CA GLU A 48 -11.09 -6.49 2.46
C GLU A 48 -10.61 -7.92 2.15
N LEU A 49 -10.45 -8.25 0.86
CA LEU A 49 -9.89 -9.53 0.43
C LEU A 49 -8.45 -9.71 0.93
N LEU A 50 -7.59 -8.71 0.72
CA LEU A 50 -6.19 -8.75 1.18
C LEU A 50 -6.12 -8.90 2.70
N GLN A 51 -6.94 -8.15 3.46
CA GLN A 51 -7.02 -8.29 4.91
C GLN A 51 -7.43 -9.71 5.33
N GLY A 52 -8.45 -10.28 4.69
CA GLY A 52 -8.91 -11.65 4.97
C GLY A 52 -7.85 -12.70 4.67
N MET A 53 -7.17 -12.59 3.53
CA MET A 53 -6.09 -13.52 3.14
C MET A 53 -4.87 -13.41 4.06
N MET A 54 -4.55 -12.20 4.50
CA MET A 54 -3.41 -11.94 5.36
C MET A 54 -3.58 -12.50 6.77
N LEU A 55 -4.79 -12.46 7.32
CA LEU A 55 -5.09 -13.00 8.66
C LEU A 55 -4.73 -14.48 8.81
N GLY A 56 -4.70 -15.25 7.73
CA GLY A 56 -4.34 -16.67 7.75
C GLY A 56 -2.89 -17.00 7.37
N GLU A 57 -2.11 -16.05 6.84
CA GLU A 57 -0.77 -16.31 6.30
C GLU A 57 0.35 -15.44 6.84
N ILE A 58 0.03 -14.21 7.25
CA ILE A 58 1.01 -13.24 7.75
C ILE A 58 0.82 -13.11 9.26
N ASP A 59 0.77 -14.26 9.92
CA ASP A 59 0.53 -14.38 11.35
C ASP A 59 1.60 -13.57 12.12
N GLY A 60 1.19 -12.47 12.74
CA GLY A 60 2.03 -11.69 13.65
C GLY A 60 2.78 -10.46 13.10
N ASN A 61 2.71 -10.11 11.81
CA ASN A 61 3.30 -8.81 11.39
C ASN A 61 2.34 -7.65 11.71
N SER A 62 2.46 -7.13 12.92
CA SER A 62 1.64 -6.04 13.46
C SER A 62 1.67 -4.77 12.59
N GLU A 63 2.78 -4.53 11.88
CA GLU A 63 2.91 -3.37 11.01
C GLU A 63 1.98 -3.46 9.81
N VAL A 64 1.94 -4.59 9.11
CA VAL A 64 1.09 -4.70 7.91
C VAL A 64 -0.39 -4.68 8.31
N VAL A 65 -0.76 -5.39 9.38
CA VAL A 65 -2.15 -5.37 9.89
C VAL A 65 -2.55 -3.94 10.30
N SER A 66 -1.68 -3.23 11.01
CA SER A 66 -1.89 -1.83 11.40
C SER A 66 -2.02 -0.93 10.17
N ALA A 67 -1.19 -1.10 9.15
CA ALA A 67 -1.22 -0.31 7.92
C ALA A 67 -2.54 -0.48 7.15
N PHE A 68 -3.11 -1.69 7.14
CA PHE A 68 -4.43 -1.93 6.55
C PHE A 68 -5.58 -1.37 7.39
N ASN A 69 -5.43 -1.33 8.72
CA ASN A 69 -6.43 -0.72 9.61
C ASN A 69 -6.38 0.81 9.53
N THR A 70 -5.18 1.40 9.40
CA THR A 70 -4.93 2.85 9.28
C THR A 70 -4.88 3.34 7.83
N LYS A 71 -5.32 2.52 6.88
CA LYS A 71 -5.36 2.83 5.45
C LYS A 71 -6.01 4.20 5.18
N GLN A 72 -5.39 4.97 4.30
CA GLN A 72 -5.86 6.29 3.92
C GLN A 72 -6.70 6.21 2.64
N ILE A 73 -7.82 6.96 2.60
CA ILE A 73 -8.62 7.10 1.39
C ILE A 73 -7.94 8.13 0.48
N VAL A 74 -7.59 7.73 -0.73
CA VAL A 74 -6.93 8.58 -1.73
C VAL A 74 -7.91 8.84 -2.87
N GLY A 75 -8.15 10.13 -3.16
CA GLY A 75 -9.01 10.55 -4.26
C GLY A 75 -8.44 10.14 -5.62
N HIS A 76 -7.14 10.36 -5.86
CA HIS A 76 -6.48 10.12 -7.15
C HIS A 76 -5.13 9.39 -6.94
N PRO A 77 -5.08 8.05 -7.01
CA PRO A 77 -3.85 7.29 -6.77
C PRO A 77 -2.81 7.44 -7.88
N TYR A 78 -3.22 7.89 -9.07
CA TYR A 78 -2.39 7.95 -10.28
C TYR A 78 -2.19 9.37 -10.83
N SER A 79 -2.21 10.41 -10.00
CA SER A 79 -1.70 11.74 -10.43
C SER A 79 -0.16 11.75 -10.58
N LEU A 80 0.45 10.61 -10.90
CA LEU A 80 1.82 10.45 -11.33
C LEU A 80 1.79 10.50 -12.86
N LYS A 81 1.96 11.70 -13.43
CA LYS A 81 2.14 11.85 -14.88
C LYS A 81 3.30 10.96 -15.33
N THR A 82 3.03 10.13 -16.33
CA THR A 82 3.99 9.26 -17.00
C THR A 82 5.11 10.11 -17.58
N GLY A 83 6.33 9.94 -17.08
CA GLY A 83 7.53 10.55 -17.65
C GLY A 83 8.45 11.17 -16.61
N GLY A 84 9.39 10.36 -16.09
CA GLY A 84 10.61 10.84 -15.45
C GLY A 84 10.43 11.61 -14.13
N TYR A 85 10.99 11.06 -13.05
CA TYR A 85 11.10 11.69 -11.73
C TYR A 85 9.77 11.87 -10.99
N ILE A 86 9.69 11.23 -9.82
CA ILE A 86 8.62 11.40 -8.84
C ILE A 86 8.62 12.88 -8.42
N GLN A 87 7.72 13.67 -9.00
CA GLN A 87 7.42 14.99 -8.48
C GLN A 87 6.77 14.82 -7.11
N ARG A 88 7.37 15.49 -6.12
CA ARG A 88 6.78 15.75 -4.81
C ARG A 88 5.42 16.44 -5.02
N ASN A 89 4.34 15.68 -5.10
CA ASN A 89 3.04 16.24 -4.76
C ASN A 89 3.01 16.35 -3.24
N SER A 90 3.04 17.61 -2.80
CA SER A 90 2.77 18.07 -1.45
C SER A 90 1.53 17.36 -0.90
N PHE A 91 1.76 16.33 -0.09
CA PHE A 91 0.78 15.80 0.84
C PHE A 91 0.43 16.95 1.79
N LEU A 92 -0.74 17.55 1.58
CA LEU A 92 -1.36 18.42 2.57
C LEU A 92 -1.71 17.53 3.77
N PHE A 93 -0.83 17.52 4.76
CA PHE A 93 -1.21 17.20 6.13
C PHE A 93 -2.10 18.35 6.61
N SER A 94 -3.40 18.10 6.75
CA SER A 94 -4.22 18.92 7.65
C SER A 94 -4.17 18.27 9.02
N ASN A 95 -3.71 19.05 10.00
CA ASN A 95 -3.69 18.74 11.44
C ASN A 95 -5.03 18.23 11.96
#